data_AF-A0A3D1BSB0-F1
#
_entry.id   AF-A0A3D1BSB0-F1
#
_cell.length_a   1.000
_cell.length_b   1.000
_cell.length_c   1.000
_cell.angle_alpha   90.00
_cell.angle_beta   90.00
_cell.angle_gamma   90.00
#
_symmetry.space_group_name_H-M   'P 1'
#
loop_
_entity.id
_entity.type
_entity.pdbx_description
1 polymer ?
#
loop_
_entity_poly.entity_id
_entity_poly.type
_entity_poly.pdbx_seq_one_letter_code
_entity_poly.pdbx_strand_id
1 'polypeptide(L)'
;DEPTSGLSSRDSENILDLLKELALKGKLLFVVIHQPSSDIFKMFDRLVILDTGGYIIYNGDPIESIIYFKLRTHQANYNESECHVCGNVNPEQIFNIVESNVLDEYGKATNVRKISPKEWNEHYYEHILKNEKKLEPGHGIPEINFKTPGRFNQFMVFIKRDILSKLADSQYLLITLLEAPFLAMVLAFLIKYFDESADKANYTFMDNSNLPVYLFMAVIVAIFMGLTVSAEEIIKDRKILKREAFLNLSWNSYLLSKVSVQLVISAIQAFSFVLVGNGITEIRGMWFEYWLVLFSCWASANLLGLLISDSFKAVVTIYMLIPFLVIPQIILSGIIVKFEKLNPNISSPSKIPLYGEFIVARWGYEALAVKQFMDNDYEKQFYEYDKIMSIANFNKLYWYNELKQKVSNLEKGLERKQFDEDFKKDLLVLRNEIEKEMEAVPSLEFNYLDQLIPERVTSKAIAAAKNYLNILNSSYKKTYNKYFDEKDLIISKAMAENPEAFLELKNKHHNNTLEEFVTNEKEEKRSIEYKGEIFQKIDPVFKDPNHPFIKAHFYAPRKQIFGNFIDTYWVNIMVIWAWTILTYIALYFRPLKKILDSIEESSERKRAKS
;
A
#
# COMPACT_ATOMS: atom_id res chain seq x y z
N ASP A 1 9.87 28.26 -26.23
CA ASP A 1 9.94 27.38 -27.39
C ASP A 1 8.64 27.54 -28.15
N GLU A 2 8.72 27.86 -29.44
CA GLU A 2 7.57 28.12 -30.34
C GLU A 2 6.37 28.89 -29.72
N PRO A 3 6.57 30.11 -29.18
CA PRO A 3 5.52 30.81 -28.44
C PRO A 3 4.33 31.26 -29.31
N THR A 4 4.47 31.26 -30.64
CA THR A 4 3.44 31.69 -31.60
C THR A 4 2.68 30.52 -32.23
N SER A 5 3.08 29.28 -31.96
CA SER A 5 2.48 28.10 -32.59
C SER A 5 1.05 27.86 -32.10
N GLY A 6 0.10 27.72 -33.02
CA GLY A 6 -1.32 27.51 -32.72
C GLY A 6 -2.10 28.77 -32.33
N LEU A 7 -1.50 29.96 -32.47
CA LEU A 7 -2.14 31.25 -32.20
C LEU A 7 -2.57 31.97 -33.47
N SER A 8 -3.50 32.91 -33.34
CA SER A 8 -3.81 33.85 -34.42
C SER A 8 -2.64 34.81 -34.65
N SER A 9 -2.57 35.44 -35.83
CA SER A 9 -1.51 36.41 -36.14
C SER A 9 -1.46 37.56 -35.14
N ARG A 10 -2.63 38.05 -34.70
CA ARG A 10 -2.74 39.15 -33.74
C ARG A 10 -2.33 38.74 -32.32
N ASP A 11 -2.68 37.52 -31.89
CA ASP A 11 -2.26 37.02 -30.59
C ASP A 11 -0.75 36.75 -30.55
N SER A 12 -0.19 36.30 -31.66
CA SER A 12 1.26 36.08 -31.82
C SER A 12 2.05 37.39 -31.68
N GLU A 13 1.56 38.48 -32.29
CA GLU A 13 2.14 39.82 -32.16
C GLU A 13 2.10 40.31 -30.70
N ASN A 14 0.93 40.20 -30.04
CA ASN A 14 0.78 40.58 -28.63
C ASN A 14 1.75 39.82 -27.70
N ILE A 15 1.98 38.52 -27.94
CA ILE A 15 2.95 37.74 -27.15
C ILE A 15 4.37 38.23 -27.40
N LEU A 16 4.72 38.50 -28.66
CA LEU A 16 6.04 39.01 -29.02
C LEU A 16 6.29 40.40 -28.44
N ASP A 17 5.28 41.27 -28.35
CA ASP A 17 5.36 42.56 -27.67
C ASP A 17 5.68 42.37 -26.18
N LEU A 18 4.98 41.46 -25.50
CA LEU A 18 5.25 41.14 -24.09
C LEU A 18 6.68 40.60 -23.89
N LEU A 19 7.16 39.76 -24.80
CA LEU A 19 8.55 39.29 -24.79
C LEU A 19 9.52 40.45 -25.04
N LYS A 20 9.20 41.36 -25.96
CA LYS A 20 10.02 42.55 -26.23
C LYS A 20 10.11 43.45 -25.01
N GLU A 21 9.02 43.67 -24.29
CA GLU A 21 9.02 44.40 -23.02
C GLU A 21 9.94 43.76 -21.97
N LEU A 22 9.95 42.43 -21.89
CA LEU A 22 10.86 41.71 -20.99
C LEU A 22 12.32 41.88 -21.41
N ALA A 23 12.62 41.87 -22.70
CA ALA A 23 13.95 42.15 -23.22
C ALA A 23 14.41 43.58 -22.86
N LEU A 24 13.53 44.57 -23.02
CA LEU A 24 13.78 45.97 -22.66
C LEU A 24 14.00 46.16 -21.14
N LYS A 25 13.42 45.27 -20.30
CA LYS A 25 13.69 45.20 -18.85
C LYS A 25 15.04 44.53 -18.50
N GLY A 26 15.89 44.26 -19.50
CA GLY A 26 17.22 43.68 -19.32
C GLY A 26 17.22 42.15 -19.18
N LYS A 27 16.17 41.45 -19.63
CA LYS A 27 16.15 39.98 -19.67
C LYS A 27 16.70 39.47 -21.00
N LEU A 28 17.58 38.48 -20.95
CA LEU A 28 18.01 37.76 -22.15
C LEU A 28 16.94 36.74 -22.52
N LEU A 29 16.43 36.81 -23.75
CA LEU A 29 15.39 35.93 -24.26
C LEU A 29 15.89 35.18 -25.49
N PHE A 30 15.61 33.88 -25.52
CA PHE A 30 15.79 33.03 -26.68
C PHE A 30 14.42 32.54 -27.13
N VAL A 31 14.12 32.75 -28.40
CA VAL A 31 12.86 32.34 -29.01
C VAL A 31 13.17 31.50 -30.24
N VAL A 32 12.50 30.35 -30.34
CA VAL A 32 12.48 29.51 -31.55
C VAL A 32 11.13 29.74 -32.19
N ILE A 33 11.11 30.15 -33.47
CA ILE A 33 9.88 30.33 -34.25
C ILE A 33 10.03 29.56 -35.55
N HIS A 34 9.00 28.79 -35.90
CA HIS A 34 8.96 28.01 -37.14
C HIS A 34 8.77 28.91 -38.37
N GLN A 35 7.78 29.81 -38.36
CA GLN A 35 7.48 30.73 -39.46
C GLN A 35 6.97 32.08 -38.93
N PRO A 36 7.83 33.12 -38.84
CA PRO A 36 7.40 34.44 -38.38
C PRO A 36 6.68 35.21 -39.50
N SER A 37 5.67 36.00 -39.14
CA SER A 37 5.13 37.03 -40.03
C SER A 37 6.16 38.16 -40.23
N SER A 38 5.92 39.03 -41.21
CA SER A 38 6.81 40.16 -41.45
C SER A 38 6.98 41.06 -40.22
N ASP A 39 5.89 41.35 -39.54
CA ASP A 39 5.89 42.23 -38.37
C ASP A 39 6.67 41.60 -37.23
N ILE A 40 6.42 40.32 -36.93
CA ILE A 40 7.16 39.56 -35.91
C ILE A 40 8.65 39.47 -36.24
N PHE A 41 8.99 39.26 -37.52
CA PHE A 41 10.38 39.15 -37.95
C PHE A 41 11.19 40.42 -37.67
N LYS A 42 10.56 41.60 -37.82
CA LYS A 42 11.20 42.91 -37.53
C LYS A 42 11.37 43.21 -36.05
N MET A 43 10.66 42.50 -35.17
CA MET A 43 10.73 42.74 -33.72
C MET A 43 11.99 42.17 -33.06
N PHE A 44 12.66 41.23 -33.74
CA PHE A 44 13.85 40.56 -33.20
C PHE A 44 15.09 41.45 -33.24
N ASP A 45 15.85 41.47 -32.14
CA ASP A 45 17.13 42.19 -32.09
C ASP A 45 18.27 41.42 -32.79
N ARG A 46 18.15 40.09 -32.82
CA ARG A 46 19.18 39.21 -33.35
C ARG A 46 18.57 37.89 -33.82
N LEU A 47 18.89 37.51 -35.05
CA LEU A 47 18.49 36.27 -35.69
C LEU A 47 19.67 35.29 -35.71
N VAL A 48 19.43 34.06 -35.26
CA VAL A 48 20.36 32.93 -35.41
C VAL A 48 19.67 31.86 -36.23
N ILE A 49 20.34 31.39 -37.28
CA ILE A 49 19.80 30.35 -38.16
C ILE A 49 20.71 29.12 -38.12
N LEU A 50 20.08 27.96 -37.91
CA LEU A 50 20.71 26.64 -37.93
C LEU A 50 20.19 25.86 -39.13
N ASP A 51 21.10 25.28 -39.91
CA ASP A 51 20.78 24.32 -40.97
C ASP A 51 20.86 22.87 -40.45
N THR A 52 20.36 21.94 -41.25
CA THR A 52 20.39 20.50 -41.06
C THR A 52 21.76 20.02 -40.57
N GLY A 53 21.78 19.27 -39.47
CA GLY A 53 23.02 18.86 -38.79
C GLY A 53 23.51 19.81 -37.68
N GLY A 54 22.79 20.90 -37.41
CA GLY A 54 23.12 21.85 -36.33
C GLY A 54 24.17 22.88 -36.72
N TYR A 55 24.40 23.08 -38.02
CA TYR A 55 25.37 24.05 -38.54
C TYR A 55 24.81 25.47 -38.44
N ILE A 56 25.53 26.39 -37.81
CA ILE A 56 25.16 27.81 -37.78
C ILE A 56 25.47 28.44 -39.14
N ILE A 57 24.47 29.01 -39.79
CA ILE A 57 24.63 29.61 -41.13
C ILE A 57 24.45 31.13 -41.12
N TYR A 58 23.87 31.69 -40.06
CA TYR A 58 23.73 33.13 -39.86
C TYR A 58 23.57 33.48 -38.38
N ASN A 59 24.11 34.62 -37.97
CA ASN A 59 23.97 35.19 -36.64
C ASN A 59 24.16 36.71 -36.70
N GLY A 60 23.07 37.47 -36.69
CA GLY A 60 23.12 38.92 -36.92
C GLY A 60 21.75 39.58 -36.89
N ASP A 61 21.64 40.75 -37.50
CA ASP A 61 20.37 41.48 -37.63
C ASP A 61 19.38 40.75 -38.55
N PRO A 62 18.09 40.63 -38.21
CA PRO A 62 17.12 39.92 -39.05
C PRO A 62 16.98 40.49 -40.46
N ILE A 63 17.01 41.81 -40.64
CA ILE A 63 16.82 42.46 -41.94
C ILE A 63 18.07 42.27 -42.82
N GLU A 64 19.26 42.38 -42.23
CA GLU A 64 20.53 42.12 -42.93
C GLU A 64 20.67 40.66 -43.38
N SER A 65 19.98 39.72 -42.71
CA SER A 65 20.05 38.30 -43.07
C SER A 65 19.61 38.04 -44.52
N ILE A 66 18.57 38.74 -45.00
CA ILE A 66 18.06 38.59 -46.37
C ILE A 66 19.11 39.05 -47.38
N ILE A 67 19.77 40.17 -47.10
CA ILE A 67 20.86 40.70 -47.93
C ILE A 67 22.02 39.71 -47.96
N TYR A 68 22.39 39.15 -46.80
CA TYR A 68 23.46 38.15 -46.70
C TYR A 68 23.21 36.92 -47.59
N PHE A 69 22.01 36.31 -47.49
CA PHE A 69 21.69 35.13 -48.29
C PHE A 69 21.57 35.44 -49.79
N LYS A 70 21.00 36.59 -50.16
CA LYS A 70 20.92 37.05 -51.56
C LYS A 70 22.30 37.32 -52.15
N LEU A 71 23.19 37.98 -51.40
CA LEU A 71 24.55 38.30 -51.82
C LEU A 71 25.34 37.02 -52.09
N ARG A 72 25.27 36.04 -51.18
CA ARG A 72 25.99 34.77 -51.33
C ARG A 72 25.47 33.92 -52.49
N THR A 73 24.18 33.96 -52.77
CA THR A 73 23.58 33.23 -53.90
C THR A 73 23.54 34.00 -55.21
N HIS A 74 24.11 35.22 -55.24
CA HIS A 74 24.16 36.10 -56.42
C HIS A 74 22.78 36.39 -57.03
N GLN A 75 21.76 36.58 -56.18
CA GLN A 75 20.42 36.94 -56.64
C GLN A 75 20.36 38.41 -57.11
N ALA A 76 19.46 38.68 -58.07
CA ALA A 76 19.14 40.05 -58.48
C ALA A 76 18.57 40.84 -57.28
N ASN A 77 18.82 42.16 -57.26
CA ASN A 77 18.39 43.05 -56.17
C ASN A 77 18.86 42.61 -54.77
N TYR A 78 20.12 42.17 -54.65
CA TYR A 78 20.68 41.73 -53.37
C TYR A 78 20.66 42.81 -52.27
N ASN A 79 20.69 44.09 -52.67
CA ASN A 79 20.62 45.24 -51.75
C ASN A 79 19.21 45.53 -51.21
N GLU A 80 18.17 44.86 -51.72
CA GLU A 80 16.79 45.08 -51.28
C GLU A 80 16.39 44.02 -50.24
N SER A 81 16.14 44.44 -49.01
CA SER A 81 15.67 43.58 -47.90
C SER A 81 14.16 43.60 -47.72
N GLU A 82 13.49 44.67 -48.16
CA GLU A 82 12.06 44.91 -47.96
C GLU A 82 11.38 45.39 -49.25
N CYS A 83 10.06 45.28 -49.31
CA CYS A 83 9.28 45.82 -50.41
C CYS A 83 9.24 47.35 -50.33
N HIS A 84 9.73 48.04 -51.37
CA HIS A 84 9.73 49.51 -51.46
C HIS A 84 8.35 50.17 -51.32
N VAL A 85 7.27 49.44 -51.57
CA VAL A 85 5.90 49.99 -51.56
C VAL A 85 5.25 49.89 -50.18
N CYS A 86 5.39 48.75 -49.51
CA CYS A 86 4.67 48.45 -48.26
C CYS A 86 5.58 48.15 -47.06
N GLY A 87 6.90 48.18 -47.23
CA GLY A 87 7.87 47.84 -46.18
C GLY A 87 7.79 46.38 -45.74
N ASN A 88 7.03 45.52 -46.44
CA ASN A 88 6.88 44.12 -46.06
C ASN A 88 8.17 43.36 -46.35
N VAL A 89 8.62 42.60 -45.35
CA VAL A 89 9.75 41.68 -45.41
C VAL A 89 9.20 40.26 -45.50
N ASN A 90 9.74 39.43 -46.40
CA ASN A 90 9.34 38.02 -46.54
C ASN A 90 10.41 37.10 -45.90
N PRO A 91 10.21 36.60 -44.67
CA PRO A 91 11.17 35.73 -44.00
C PRO A 91 11.33 34.38 -44.71
N GLU A 92 10.31 33.91 -45.44
CA GLU A 92 10.35 32.64 -46.18
C GLU A 92 11.42 32.65 -47.28
N GLN A 93 11.79 33.83 -47.77
CA GLN A 93 12.83 33.97 -48.77
C GLN A 93 14.16 33.37 -48.29
N ILE A 94 14.48 33.49 -47.00
CA ILE A 94 15.71 32.92 -46.43
C ILE A 94 15.70 31.40 -46.58
N PHE A 95 14.59 30.76 -46.19
CA PHE A 95 14.44 29.30 -46.29
C PHE A 95 14.46 28.85 -47.75
N ASN A 96 13.77 29.54 -48.65
CA ASN A 96 13.79 29.26 -50.09
C ASN A 96 15.19 29.34 -50.70
N ILE A 97 16.04 30.26 -50.22
CA ILE A 97 17.44 30.38 -50.66
C ILE A 97 18.28 29.21 -50.14
N VAL A 98 18.18 28.91 -48.85
CA VAL A 98 18.96 27.84 -48.19
C VAL A 98 18.59 26.46 -48.74
N GLU A 99 17.31 26.24 -49.08
CA GLU A 99 16.82 24.97 -49.62
C GLU A 99 16.84 24.89 -51.15
N SER A 100 17.42 25.88 -51.83
CA SER A 100 17.48 25.87 -53.30
C SER A 100 18.23 24.64 -53.83
N ASN A 101 17.63 23.95 -54.80
CA ASN A 101 18.19 22.74 -55.41
C ASN A 101 18.93 23.05 -56.71
N VAL A 102 19.90 22.20 -57.04
CA VAL A 102 20.55 22.19 -58.36
C VAL A 102 19.48 21.84 -59.41
N LEU A 103 19.47 22.56 -60.53
CA LEU A 103 18.57 22.29 -61.64
C LEU A 103 19.24 21.29 -62.60
N ASP A 104 18.46 20.36 -63.15
CA ASP A 104 18.92 19.48 -64.22
C ASP A 104 18.97 20.21 -65.58
N GLU A 105 19.43 19.51 -66.62
CA GLU A 105 19.54 20.04 -67.99
C GLU A 105 18.19 20.46 -68.60
N TYR A 106 17.07 20.04 -68.00
CA TYR A 106 15.71 20.36 -68.42
C TYR A 106 15.06 21.42 -67.53
N GLY A 107 15.81 22.01 -66.58
CA GLY A 107 15.34 23.04 -65.66
C GLY A 107 14.48 22.53 -64.52
N LYS A 108 14.45 21.22 -64.24
CA LYS A 108 13.77 20.64 -63.07
C LYS A 108 14.68 20.62 -61.86
N ALA A 109 14.11 20.90 -60.69
CA ALA A 109 14.82 20.80 -59.42
C ALA A 109 15.23 19.35 -59.14
N THR A 110 16.52 19.13 -58.94
CA THR A 110 17.05 17.84 -58.43
C THR A 110 16.83 17.73 -56.92
N ASN A 111 17.15 16.58 -56.33
CA ASN A 111 17.12 16.37 -54.88
C ASN A 111 18.41 16.85 -54.18
N VAL A 112 19.36 17.42 -54.92
CA VAL A 112 20.64 17.87 -54.38
C VAL A 112 20.57 19.37 -54.14
N ARG A 113 20.76 19.80 -52.88
CA ARG A 113 20.86 21.22 -52.53
C ARG A 113 22.03 21.88 -53.26
N LYS A 114 21.84 23.13 -53.67
CA LYS A 114 22.83 23.93 -54.39
C LYS A 114 24.04 24.28 -53.54
N ILE A 115 23.83 24.55 -52.25
CA ILE A 115 24.87 24.81 -51.26
C ILE A 115 24.61 23.87 -50.10
N SER A 116 25.63 23.11 -49.70
CA SER A 116 25.52 22.17 -48.59
C SER A 116 25.50 22.90 -47.23
N PRO A 117 24.93 22.28 -46.18
CA PRO A 117 24.92 22.88 -44.83
C PRO A 117 26.32 23.22 -44.31
N LYS A 118 27.33 22.43 -44.69
CA LYS A 118 28.72 22.64 -44.31
C LYS A 118 29.32 23.87 -45.02
N GLU A 119 29.07 24.02 -46.31
CA GLU A 119 29.53 25.20 -47.08
C GLU A 119 28.87 26.48 -46.57
N TRP A 120 27.58 26.44 -46.22
CA TRP A 120 26.92 27.59 -45.57
C TRP A 120 27.57 27.99 -44.24
N ASN A 121 27.99 27.00 -43.45
CA ASN A 121 28.71 27.24 -42.20
C ASN A 121 30.10 27.84 -42.42
N GLU A 122 30.81 27.39 -43.47
CA GLU A 122 32.09 27.97 -43.89
C GLU A 122 31.91 29.44 -44.31
N HIS A 123 30.88 29.74 -45.13
CA HIS A 123 30.53 31.12 -45.52
C HIS A 123 30.19 32.01 -44.33
N TYR A 124 29.56 31.44 -43.29
CA TYR A 124 29.26 32.13 -42.04
C TYR A 124 30.53 32.48 -41.26
N TYR A 125 31.47 31.54 -41.09
CA TYR A 125 32.74 31.81 -40.41
C TYR A 125 33.57 32.87 -41.14
N GLU A 126 33.62 32.83 -42.47
CA GLU A 126 34.26 33.88 -43.28
C GLU A 126 33.64 35.26 -43.04
N HIS A 127 32.32 35.33 -42.86
CA HIS A 127 31.59 36.57 -42.62
C HIS A 127 31.83 37.11 -41.20
N ILE A 128 31.87 36.26 -40.18
CA ILE A 128 32.19 36.68 -38.80
C ILE A 128 33.61 37.21 -38.70
N LEU A 129 34.59 36.50 -39.26
CA LEU A 129 36.01 36.87 -39.18
C LEU A 129 36.27 38.28 -39.73
N LYS A 130 35.41 38.77 -40.63
CA LYS A 130 35.49 40.14 -41.17
C LYS A 130 34.78 41.20 -40.31
N ASN A 131 33.78 40.81 -39.51
CA ASN A 131 32.82 41.73 -38.88
C ASN A 131 32.73 41.59 -37.35
N GLU A 132 33.71 40.96 -36.70
CA GLU A 132 33.67 40.69 -35.27
C GLU A 132 33.77 41.99 -34.45
N LYS A 133 32.61 42.52 -34.02
CA LYS A 133 32.55 43.61 -33.04
C LYS A 133 33.05 43.08 -31.70
N LYS A 134 34.09 43.70 -31.15
CA LYS A 134 34.54 43.42 -29.78
C LYS A 134 33.39 43.69 -28.82
N LEU A 135 32.93 42.65 -28.13
CA LEU A 135 31.95 42.78 -27.06
C LEU A 135 32.58 43.55 -25.91
N GLU A 136 31.92 44.60 -25.43
CA GLU A 136 32.35 45.27 -24.21
C GLU A 136 32.21 44.29 -23.03
N PRO A 137 33.20 44.20 -22.13
CA PRO A 137 33.10 43.35 -20.96
C PRO A 137 31.95 43.86 -20.08
N GLY A 138 30.85 43.09 -20.04
CA GLY A 138 29.66 43.44 -19.27
C GLY A 138 29.92 43.50 -17.75
N HIS A 139 29.03 44.17 -17.02
CA HIS A 139 29.10 44.41 -15.57
C HIS A 139 28.80 43.16 -14.70
N GLY A 140 29.18 41.97 -15.14
CA GLY A 140 28.91 40.70 -14.44
C GLY A 140 27.55 40.08 -14.80
N ILE A 141 27.28 38.89 -14.23
CA ILE A 141 26.02 38.16 -14.42
C ILE A 141 24.96 38.81 -13.53
N PRO A 142 23.76 39.15 -14.05
CA PRO A 142 22.69 39.72 -13.23
C PRO A 142 22.26 38.73 -12.13
N GLU A 143 21.95 39.25 -10.94
CA GLU A 143 21.49 38.41 -9.82
C GLU A 143 20.17 37.70 -10.17
N ILE A 144 20.15 36.37 -10.00
CA ILE A 144 18.96 35.55 -10.21
C ILE A 144 18.08 35.66 -8.96
N ASN A 145 17.00 36.43 -9.05
CA ASN A 145 16.04 36.62 -7.95
C ASN A 145 15.18 35.38 -7.65
N PHE A 146 15.29 34.30 -8.44
CA PHE A 146 14.55 33.06 -8.20
C PHE A 146 15.27 32.20 -7.17
N LYS A 147 14.74 32.19 -5.94
CA LYS A 147 15.15 31.25 -4.88
C LYS A 147 14.07 30.19 -4.72
N THR A 148 14.46 28.92 -4.76
CA THR A 148 13.54 27.82 -4.47
C THR A 148 13.13 27.91 -2.99
N PRO A 149 11.83 27.84 -2.68
CA PRO A 149 11.36 27.94 -1.30
C PRO A 149 11.80 26.73 -0.49
N GLY A 150 11.86 26.86 0.84
CA GLY A 150 12.21 25.76 1.74
C GLY A 150 11.26 24.56 1.61
N ARG A 151 11.75 23.35 1.93
CA ARG A 151 11.02 22.07 1.76
C ARG A 151 9.66 22.05 2.46
N PHE A 152 9.55 22.66 3.63
CA PHE A 152 8.28 22.75 4.38
C PHE A 152 7.26 23.67 3.70
N ASN A 153 7.70 24.81 3.17
CA ASN A 153 6.82 25.72 2.41
C ASN A 153 6.34 25.04 1.12
N GLN A 154 7.21 24.29 0.44
CA GLN A 154 6.80 23.48 -0.71
C GLN A 154 5.72 22.47 -0.34
N PHE A 155 5.90 21.74 0.77
CA PHE A 155 4.91 20.78 1.28
C PHE A 155 3.55 21.44 1.55
N MET A 156 3.52 22.59 2.22
CA MET A 156 2.28 23.33 2.49
C MET A 156 1.60 23.84 1.22
N VAL A 157 2.38 24.32 0.24
CA VAL A 157 1.85 24.74 -1.07
C VAL A 157 1.25 23.55 -1.82
N PHE A 158 1.91 22.39 -1.81
CA PHE A 158 1.37 21.20 -2.46
C PHE A 158 0.09 20.70 -1.79
N ILE A 159 0.02 20.71 -0.44
CA ILE A 159 -1.22 20.41 0.29
C ILE A 159 -2.32 21.37 -0.13
N LYS A 160 -2.06 22.68 -0.10
CA LYS A 160 -3.05 23.69 -0.47
C LYS A 160 -3.54 23.48 -1.90
N ARG A 161 -2.63 23.23 -2.84
CA ARG A 161 -2.97 22.95 -4.25
C ARG A 161 -3.87 21.72 -4.36
N ASP A 162 -3.50 20.63 -3.69
CA ASP A 162 -4.22 19.37 -3.77
C ASP A 162 -5.64 19.47 -3.18
N ILE A 163 -5.77 20.11 -2.02
CA ILE A 163 -7.07 20.36 -1.37
C ILE A 163 -7.94 21.27 -2.24
N LEU A 164 -7.40 22.40 -2.74
CA LEU A 164 -8.18 23.32 -3.57
C LEU A 164 -8.62 22.68 -4.88
N SER A 165 -7.77 21.85 -5.49
CA SER A 165 -8.13 21.10 -6.71
C SER A 165 -9.26 20.12 -6.45
N LYS A 166 -9.29 19.46 -5.29
CA LYS A 166 -10.36 18.54 -4.90
C LYS A 166 -11.65 19.28 -4.54
N LEU A 167 -11.56 20.39 -3.80
CA LEU A 167 -12.70 21.26 -3.46
C LEU A 167 -13.38 21.88 -4.69
N ALA A 168 -12.63 22.11 -5.76
CA ALA A 168 -13.20 22.57 -7.03
C ALA A 168 -13.98 21.48 -7.78
N ASP A 169 -13.69 20.19 -7.52
CA ASP A 169 -14.38 19.06 -8.11
C ASP A 169 -15.46 18.51 -7.15
N SER A 170 -16.64 19.14 -7.21
CA SER A 170 -17.76 18.79 -6.33
C SER A 170 -18.28 17.36 -6.55
N GLN A 171 -18.18 16.83 -7.79
CA GLN A 171 -18.63 15.48 -8.10
C GLN A 171 -17.69 14.45 -7.47
N TYR A 172 -16.38 14.64 -7.64
CA TYR A 172 -15.37 13.79 -7.01
C TYR A 172 -15.51 13.78 -5.49
N LEU A 173 -15.67 14.94 -4.86
CA LEU A 173 -15.80 15.02 -3.40
C LEU A 173 -17.07 14.36 -2.88
N LEU A 174 -18.21 14.58 -3.53
CA LEU A 174 -19.47 13.99 -3.12
C LEU A 174 -19.40 12.47 -3.18
N ILE A 175 -18.85 11.91 -4.28
CA ILE A 175 -18.66 10.47 -4.42
C ILE A 175 -17.71 9.95 -3.34
N THR A 176 -16.53 10.57 -3.20
CA THR A 176 -15.51 10.14 -2.23
C THR A 176 -16.04 10.14 -0.79
N LEU A 177 -16.81 11.15 -0.39
CA LEU A 177 -17.33 11.26 0.97
C LEU A 177 -18.57 10.40 1.24
N LEU A 178 -19.44 10.17 0.24
CA LEU A 178 -20.68 9.40 0.42
C LEU A 178 -20.53 7.90 0.14
N GLU A 179 -19.53 7.48 -0.65
CA GLU A 179 -19.33 6.09 -1.00
C GLU A 179 -19.11 5.19 0.23
N ALA A 180 -18.25 5.62 1.17
CA ALA A 180 -17.95 4.86 2.38
C ALA A 180 -19.17 4.68 3.31
N PRO A 181 -19.92 5.74 3.71
CA PRO A 181 -21.11 5.58 4.54
C PRO A 181 -22.24 4.85 3.78
N PHE A 182 -22.36 5.01 2.47
CA PHE A 182 -23.34 4.26 1.67
C PHE A 182 -23.04 2.75 1.67
N LEU A 183 -21.79 2.35 1.43
CA LEU A 183 -21.38 0.95 1.50
C LEU A 183 -21.55 0.38 2.92
N ALA A 184 -21.21 1.17 3.95
CA ALA A 184 -21.45 0.79 5.34
C ALA A 184 -22.92 0.53 5.63
N MET A 185 -23.80 1.42 5.14
CA MET A 185 -25.26 1.30 5.28
C MET A 185 -25.78 0.03 4.62
N VAL A 186 -25.42 -0.22 3.35
CA VAL A 186 -25.84 -1.40 2.62
C VAL A 186 -25.35 -2.67 3.30
N LEU A 187 -24.06 -2.72 3.67
CA LEU A 187 -23.46 -3.87 4.32
C LEU A 187 -24.13 -4.16 5.68
N ALA A 188 -24.26 -3.14 6.53
CA ALA A 188 -24.84 -3.29 7.85
C ALA A 188 -26.34 -3.64 7.80
N PHE A 189 -27.09 -3.06 6.86
CA PHE A 189 -28.50 -3.38 6.66
C PHE A 189 -28.70 -4.83 6.21
N LEU A 190 -27.89 -5.33 5.28
CA LEU A 190 -27.98 -6.71 4.81
C LEU A 190 -27.56 -7.74 5.88
N ILE A 191 -26.62 -7.37 6.75
CA ILE A 191 -26.04 -8.27 7.76
C ILE A 191 -26.87 -8.30 9.04
N LYS A 192 -27.64 -7.24 9.34
CA LYS A 192 -28.48 -7.15 10.55
C LYS A 192 -29.56 -8.24 10.55
N TYR A 193 -29.19 -9.40 11.06
CA TYR A 193 -30.02 -10.59 11.12
C TYR A 193 -30.84 -10.60 12.41
N PHE A 194 -32.10 -10.99 12.31
CA PHE A 194 -32.98 -11.31 13.44
C PHE A 194 -33.82 -12.54 13.06
N ASP A 195 -34.08 -13.42 14.02
CA ASP A 195 -34.88 -14.61 13.80
C ASP A 195 -36.38 -14.24 13.75
N GLU A 196 -36.97 -14.30 12.56
CA GLU A 196 -38.41 -14.08 12.35
C GLU A 196 -39.29 -15.21 12.90
N SER A 197 -38.70 -16.35 13.25
CA SER A 197 -39.41 -17.52 13.79
C SER A 197 -39.82 -17.35 15.25
N ALA A 198 -39.26 -16.36 15.96
CA ALA A 198 -39.58 -16.07 17.34
C ALA A 198 -40.88 -15.25 17.48
N ASP A 199 -41.69 -15.55 18.50
CA ASP A 199 -42.97 -14.86 18.79
C ASP A 199 -42.84 -13.32 18.92
N LYS A 200 -41.63 -12.81 19.19
CA LYS A 200 -41.27 -11.39 19.14
C LYS A 200 -39.93 -11.23 18.44
N ALA A 201 -39.95 -11.08 17.12
CA ALA A 201 -38.78 -10.79 16.30
C ALA A 201 -38.15 -9.45 16.74
N ASN A 202 -37.12 -9.54 17.59
CA ASN A 202 -36.34 -8.40 18.06
C ASN A 202 -34.86 -8.68 17.76
N TYR A 203 -34.16 -7.66 17.29
CA TYR A 203 -32.72 -7.75 17.09
C TYR A 203 -31.98 -7.80 18.42
N THR A 204 -31.13 -8.82 18.59
CA THR A 204 -30.13 -8.92 19.66
C THR A 204 -28.75 -8.99 19.01
N PHE A 205 -27.77 -8.32 19.60
CA PHE A 205 -26.39 -8.42 19.11
C PHE A 205 -25.84 -9.85 19.29
N MET A 206 -26.29 -10.54 20.33
CA MET A 206 -25.93 -11.93 20.64
C MET A 206 -26.23 -12.92 19.53
N ASP A 207 -27.41 -12.84 18.92
CA ASP A 207 -27.90 -13.82 17.95
C ASP A 207 -27.58 -13.42 16.50
N ASN A 208 -26.87 -12.31 16.28
CA ASN A 208 -26.47 -11.88 14.95
C ASN A 208 -25.37 -12.80 14.39
N SER A 209 -25.76 -13.75 13.55
CA SER A 209 -24.84 -14.72 12.94
C SER A 209 -23.83 -14.12 11.96
N ASN A 210 -24.07 -12.90 11.49
CA ASN A 210 -23.29 -12.32 10.40
C ASN A 210 -22.17 -11.38 10.88
N LEU A 211 -21.95 -11.25 12.20
CA LEU A 211 -20.93 -10.34 12.74
C LEU A 211 -19.50 -10.67 12.25
N PRO A 212 -19.01 -11.93 12.23
CA PRO A 212 -17.69 -12.23 11.66
C PRO A 212 -17.58 -11.84 10.18
N VAL A 213 -18.66 -12.02 9.41
CA VAL A 213 -18.69 -11.61 8.00
C VAL A 213 -18.63 -10.10 7.88
N TYR A 214 -19.34 -9.36 8.73
CA TYR A 214 -19.30 -7.90 8.77
C TYR A 214 -17.89 -7.38 9.06
N LEU A 215 -17.22 -7.91 10.10
CA LEU A 215 -15.85 -7.56 10.45
C LEU A 215 -14.89 -7.76 9.27
N PHE A 216 -15.02 -8.89 8.60
CA PHE A 216 -14.19 -9.22 7.45
C PHE A 216 -14.46 -8.29 6.27
N MET A 217 -15.73 -8.10 5.91
CA MET A 217 -16.12 -7.24 4.80
C MET A 217 -15.77 -5.77 5.05
N ALA A 218 -15.85 -5.28 6.29
CA ALA A 218 -15.43 -3.93 6.64
C ALA A 218 -13.94 -3.69 6.34
N VAL A 219 -13.08 -4.66 6.69
CA VAL A 219 -11.64 -4.60 6.39
C VAL A 219 -11.37 -4.66 4.89
N ILE A 220 -12.09 -5.51 4.15
CA ILE A 220 -11.94 -5.61 2.69
C ILE A 220 -12.40 -4.34 1.99
N VAL A 221 -13.54 -3.75 2.40
CA VAL A 221 -14.02 -2.47 1.87
C VAL A 221 -13.00 -1.38 2.13
N ALA A 222 -12.40 -1.33 3.34
CA ALA A 222 -11.36 -0.36 3.65
C ALA A 222 -10.13 -0.47 2.74
N ILE A 223 -9.67 -1.70 2.46
CA ILE A 223 -8.56 -1.93 1.55
C ILE A 223 -8.93 -1.55 0.11
N PHE A 224 -10.11 -1.96 -0.35
CA PHE A 224 -10.58 -1.68 -1.71
C PHE A 224 -10.70 -0.18 -1.96
N MET A 225 -11.36 0.54 -1.06
CA MET A 225 -11.56 1.98 -1.19
C MET A 225 -10.25 2.77 -1.08
N GLY A 226 -9.34 2.36 -0.20
CA GLY A 226 -8.02 3.00 -0.13
C GLY A 226 -7.22 2.85 -1.42
N LEU A 227 -7.32 1.68 -2.07
CA LEU A 227 -6.68 1.45 -3.37
C LEU A 227 -7.31 2.28 -4.48
N THR A 228 -8.64 2.32 -4.59
CA THR A 228 -9.34 3.02 -5.69
C THR A 228 -9.17 4.53 -5.64
N VAL A 229 -9.32 5.15 -4.46
CA VAL A 229 -9.27 6.61 -4.30
C VAL A 229 -7.86 7.15 -4.56
N SER A 230 -6.82 6.41 -4.15
CA SER A 230 -5.42 6.86 -4.27
C SER A 230 -4.74 6.45 -5.59
N ALA A 231 -5.27 5.45 -6.30
CA ALA A 231 -4.75 4.93 -7.55
C ALA A 231 -4.59 5.98 -8.67
N GLU A 232 -5.39 7.04 -8.67
CA GLU A 232 -5.36 8.05 -9.74
C GLU A 232 -4.56 9.31 -9.41
N GLU A 233 -4.07 9.46 -8.19
CA GLU A 233 -3.55 10.74 -7.70
C GLU A 233 -2.26 11.21 -8.38
N ILE A 234 -1.27 10.33 -8.53
CA ILE A 234 0.04 10.70 -9.10
C ILE A 234 -0.03 10.69 -10.63
N ILE A 235 -0.81 9.78 -11.22
CA ILE A 235 -0.96 9.68 -12.67
C ILE A 235 -1.65 10.92 -13.27
N LYS A 236 -2.66 11.48 -12.58
CA LYS A 236 -3.33 12.74 -12.97
C LYS A 236 -2.35 13.92 -13.01
N ASP A 237 -1.45 14.00 -12.02
CA ASP A 237 -0.47 15.09 -11.90
C ASP A 237 0.73 14.95 -12.85
N ARG A 238 0.88 13.83 -13.58
CA ARG A 238 2.10 13.52 -14.35
C ARG A 238 2.48 14.62 -15.36
N LYS A 239 1.51 15.21 -16.05
CA LYS A 239 1.75 16.32 -17.00
C LYS A 239 2.28 17.57 -16.30
N ILE A 240 1.76 17.87 -15.12
CA ILE A 240 2.18 19.01 -14.29
C ILE A 240 3.59 18.75 -13.76
N LEU A 241 3.84 17.56 -13.20
CA LEU A 241 5.17 17.17 -12.70
C LEU A 241 6.25 17.22 -13.79
N LYS A 242 5.92 16.87 -15.04
CA LYS A 242 6.86 16.98 -16.17
C LYS A 242 7.21 18.44 -16.47
N ARG A 243 6.27 19.37 -16.33
CA ARG A 243 6.50 20.82 -16.49
C ARG A 243 7.27 21.41 -15.31
N GLU A 244 6.96 20.97 -14.09
CA GLU A 244 7.59 21.44 -12.86
C GLU A 244 9.01 20.86 -12.64
N ALA A 245 9.43 19.87 -13.43
CA ALA A 245 10.75 19.26 -13.34
C ALA A 245 11.89 20.29 -13.50
N PHE A 246 11.70 21.35 -14.31
CA PHE A 246 12.67 22.42 -14.50
C PHE A 246 12.87 23.32 -13.27
N LEU A 247 11.92 23.29 -12.32
CA LEU A 247 11.94 24.11 -11.11
C LEU A 247 12.72 23.46 -9.95
N ASN A 248 13.19 22.21 -10.11
CA ASN A 248 13.94 21.45 -9.09
C ASN A 248 13.26 21.41 -7.70
N LEU A 249 11.93 21.24 -7.69
CA LEU A 249 11.15 21.12 -6.46
C LEU A 249 11.42 19.77 -5.76
N SER A 250 11.19 19.74 -4.45
CA SER A 250 11.44 18.53 -3.64
C SER A 250 10.39 17.45 -3.92
N TRP A 251 10.86 16.32 -4.46
CA TRP A 251 10.07 15.11 -4.63
C TRP A 251 9.42 14.62 -3.31
N ASN A 252 10.16 14.72 -2.21
CA ASN A 252 9.67 14.30 -0.90
C ASN A 252 8.52 15.17 -0.40
N SER A 253 8.63 16.50 -0.57
CA SER A 253 7.56 17.43 -0.19
C SER A 253 6.28 17.18 -0.98
N TYR A 254 6.39 16.85 -2.27
CA TYR A 254 5.25 16.45 -3.08
C TYR A 254 4.62 15.15 -2.58
N LEU A 255 5.41 14.08 -2.40
CA LEU A 255 4.88 12.79 -1.94
C LEU A 255 4.23 12.88 -0.55
N LEU A 256 4.88 13.54 0.41
CA LEU A 256 4.32 13.72 1.74
C LEU A 256 3.00 14.50 1.68
N SER A 257 2.88 15.49 0.80
CA SER A 257 1.64 16.25 0.68
C SER A 257 0.48 15.35 0.22
N LYS A 258 0.71 14.52 -0.80
CA LYS A 258 -0.27 13.55 -1.31
C LYS A 258 -0.66 12.53 -0.25
N VAL A 259 0.33 11.94 0.43
CA VAL A 259 0.07 10.98 1.51
C VAL A 259 -0.76 11.63 2.62
N SER A 260 -0.39 12.85 3.05
CA SER A 260 -1.10 13.53 4.14
C SER A 260 -2.56 13.83 3.79
N VAL A 261 -2.83 14.33 2.58
CA VAL A 261 -4.20 14.61 2.14
C VAL A 261 -5.02 13.31 2.06
N GLN A 262 -4.46 12.24 1.51
CA GLN A 262 -5.14 10.94 1.43
C GLN A 262 -5.41 10.34 2.81
N LEU A 263 -4.47 10.43 3.75
CA LEU A 263 -4.70 9.98 5.13
C LEU A 263 -5.83 10.75 5.82
N VAL A 264 -5.93 12.06 5.62
CA VAL A 264 -7.02 12.86 6.19
C VAL A 264 -8.37 12.46 5.61
N ILE A 265 -8.46 12.32 4.27
CA ILE A 265 -9.69 11.87 3.61
C ILE A 265 -10.11 10.48 4.12
N SER A 266 -9.17 9.55 4.20
CA SER A 266 -9.44 8.19 4.68
C SER A 266 -9.78 8.12 6.16
N ALA A 267 -9.24 9.01 7.00
CA ALA A 267 -9.65 9.11 8.40
C ALA A 267 -11.13 9.52 8.53
N ILE A 268 -11.58 10.46 7.69
CA ILE A 268 -12.98 10.90 7.62
C ILE A 268 -13.86 9.77 7.07
N GLN A 269 -13.45 9.11 5.98
CA GLN A 269 -14.18 7.99 5.39
C GLN A 269 -14.32 6.83 6.38
N ALA A 270 -13.23 6.40 7.02
CA ALA A 270 -13.26 5.34 8.02
C ALA A 270 -14.16 5.71 9.21
N PHE A 271 -14.14 6.97 9.66
CA PHE A 271 -15.02 7.44 10.73
C PHE A 271 -16.48 7.38 10.32
N SER A 272 -16.83 7.85 9.11
CA SER A 272 -18.19 7.78 8.59
C SER A 272 -18.67 6.34 8.38
N PHE A 273 -17.78 5.44 7.95
CA PHE A 273 -18.06 4.02 7.78
C PHE A 273 -18.40 3.37 9.12
N VAL A 274 -17.58 3.60 10.14
CA VAL A 274 -17.82 3.09 11.50
C VAL A 274 -19.11 3.68 12.06
N LEU A 275 -19.33 4.98 11.86
CA LEU A 275 -20.50 5.67 12.42
C LEU A 275 -21.82 5.06 11.92
N VAL A 276 -21.91 4.82 10.61
CA VAL A 276 -23.09 4.22 9.99
C VAL A 276 -23.14 2.70 10.24
N GLY A 277 -22.03 2.01 10.03
CA GLY A 277 -21.95 0.56 10.12
C GLY A 277 -22.15 0.01 11.53
N ASN A 278 -21.41 0.54 12.52
CA ASN A 278 -21.55 0.14 13.92
C ASN A 278 -22.88 0.65 14.50
N GLY A 279 -23.38 1.80 14.02
CA GLY A 279 -24.68 2.31 14.41
C GLY A 279 -25.84 1.38 14.03
N ILE A 280 -25.83 0.83 12.81
CA ILE A 280 -26.88 -0.08 12.34
C ILE A 280 -26.75 -1.48 12.97
N THR A 281 -25.52 -2.01 13.06
CA THR A 281 -25.24 -3.33 13.67
C THR A 281 -25.28 -3.32 15.20
N GLU A 282 -25.42 -2.15 15.83
CA GLU A 282 -25.48 -1.93 17.28
C GLU A 282 -24.23 -2.41 18.05
N ILE A 283 -23.05 -2.29 17.45
CA ILE A 283 -21.77 -2.53 18.14
C ILE A 283 -21.54 -1.41 19.16
N ARG A 284 -21.55 -1.74 20.45
CA ARG A 284 -21.42 -0.76 21.56
C ARG A 284 -20.01 -0.74 22.14
N GLY A 285 -19.57 0.43 22.59
CA GLY A 285 -18.30 0.62 23.32
C GLY A 285 -17.03 0.69 22.46
N MET A 286 -17.01 0.13 21.25
CA MET A 286 -15.77 -0.05 20.46
C MET A 286 -15.64 0.83 19.21
N TRP A 287 -16.09 2.08 19.30
CA TRP A 287 -16.12 2.99 18.14
C TRP A 287 -14.71 3.39 17.70
N PHE A 288 -13.85 3.74 18.66
CA PHE A 288 -12.48 4.17 18.38
C PHE A 288 -11.62 3.00 17.89
N GLU A 289 -11.81 1.82 18.47
CA GLU A 289 -11.05 0.62 18.14
C GLU A 289 -11.28 0.21 16.69
N TYR A 290 -12.55 0.22 16.26
CA TYR A 290 -12.95 -0.04 14.89
C TYR A 290 -12.41 1.02 13.94
N TRP A 291 -12.56 2.30 14.31
CA TRP A 291 -12.07 3.41 13.51
C TRP A 291 -10.56 3.30 13.27
N LEU A 292 -9.78 3.05 14.31
CA LEU A 292 -8.32 3.00 14.22
C LEU A 292 -7.83 1.84 13.36
N VAL A 293 -8.45 0.66 13.47
CA VAL A 293 -8.07 -0.49 12.64
C VAL A 293 -8.45 -0.27 11.18
N LEU A 294 -9.69 0.16 10.91
CA LEU A 294 -10.13 0.43 9.53
C LEU A 294 -9.33 1.55 8.90
N PHE A 295 -9.05 2.62 9.63
CA PHE A 295 -8.16 3.70 9.21
C PHE A 295 -6.76 3.19 8.87
N SER A 296 -6.18 2.31 9.70
CA SER A 296 -4.86 1.73 9.46
C SER A 296 -4.84 0.87 8.19
N CYS A 297 -5.87 0.05 7.96
CA CYS A 297 -6.01 -0.72 6.71
C CYS A 297 -6.15 0.20 5.49
N TRP A 298 -6.95 1.27 5.61
CA TRP A 298 -7.15 2.28 4.57
C TRP A 298 -5.84 3.01 4.25
N ALA A 299 -5.09 3.41 5.27
CA ALA A 299 -3.79 4.06 5.14
C ALA A 299 -2.81 3.18 4.38
N SER A 300 -2.68 1.91 4.76
CA SER A 300 -1.82 0.95 4.05
C SER A 300 -2.24 0.79 2.58
N ALA A 301 -3.55 0.74 2.32
CA ALA A 301 -4.09 0.63 0.97
C ALA A 301 -3.86 1.90 0.14
N ASN A 302 -3.97 3.09 0.73
CA ASN A 302 -3.67 4.37 0.07
C ASN A 302 -2.23 4.41 -0.43
N LEU A 303 -1.27 3.99 0.41
CA LEU A 303 0.14 3.99 0.02
C LEU A 303 0.41 3.01 -1.11
N LEU A 304 -0.24 1.85 -1.08
CA LEU A 304 -0.16 0.87 -2.16
C LEU A 304 -0.80 1.40 -3.45
N GLY A 305 -1.93 2.09 -3.38
CA GLY A 305 -2.56 2.73 -4.53
C GLY A 305 -1.72 3.87 -5.12
N LEU A 306 -1.08 4.71 -4.29
CA LEU A 306 -0.11 5.71 -4.74
C LEU A 306 1.10 5.07 -5.44
N LEU A 307 1.62 3.96 -4.91
CA LEU A 307 2.72 3.21 -5.54
C LEU A 307 2.35 2.73 -6.95
N ILE A 308 1.12 2.23 -7.12
CA ILE A 308 0.60 1.80 -8.42
C ILE A 308 0.39 3.03 -9.33
N SER A 309 -0.15 4.12 -8.79
CA SER A 309 -0.36 5.38 -9.51
C SER A 309 0.91 5.95 -10.14
N ASP A 310 2.04 5.93 -9.40
CA ASP A 310 3.33 6.39 -9.93
C ASP A 310 3.93 5.44 -10.98
N SER A 311 3.71 4.13 -10.80
CA SER A 311 4.39 3.08 -11.55
C SER A 311 3.78 2.83 -12.93
N PHE A 312 2.46 2.88 -13.08
CA PHE A 312 1.78 2.55 -14.33
C PHE A 312 1.53 3.79 -15.21
N LYS A 313 1.39 3.59 -16.53
CA LYS A 313 1.23 4.68 -17.51
C LYS A 313 -0.22 5.02 -17.86
N ALA A 314 -1.15 4.09 -17.62
CA ALA A 314 -2.56 4.25 -17.97
C ALA A 314 -3.48 3.86 -16.80
N VAL A 315 -4.54 4.65 -16.61
CA VAL A 315 -5.53 4.45 -15.55
C VAL A 315 -6.27 3.11 -15.71
N VAL A 316 -6.57 2.69 -16.95
CA VAL A 316 -7.24 1.42 -17.24
C VAL A 316 -6.44 0.22 -16.70
N THR A 317 -5.11 0.24 -16.83
CA THR A 317 -4.23 -0.81 -16.30
C THR A 317 -4.30 -0.89 -14.78
N ILE A 318 -4.42 0.26 -14.11
CA ILE A 318 -4.55 0.32 -12.65
C ILE A 318 -5.86 -0.35 -12.21
N TYR A 319 -6.98 -0.04 -12.88
CA TYR A 319 -8.27 -0.66 -12.57
C TYR A 319 -8.30 -2.16 -12.78
N MET A 320 -7.62 -2.68 -13.80
CA MET A 320 -7.48 -4.13 -13.99
C MET A 320 -6.68 -4.78 -12.86
N LEU A 321 -5.73 -4.07 -12.26
CA LEU A 321 -4.81 -4.59 -11.24
C LEU A 321 -5.43 -4.61 -9.83
N ILE A 322 -6.34 -3.69 -9.52
CA ILE A 322 -6.97 -3.61 -8.19
C ILE A 322 -7.62 -4.95 -7.76
N PRO A 323 -8.45 -5.62 -8.58
CA PRO A 323 -8.99 -6.93 -8.22
C PRO A 323 -7.91 -8.00 -7.95
N PHE A 324 -6.81 -8.00 -8.71
CA PHE A 324 -5.70 -8.92 -8.48
C PHE A 324 -4.95 -8.66 -7.16
N LEU A 325 -5.05 -7.45 -6.61
CA LEU A 325 -4.54 -7.15 -5.27
C LEU A 325 -5.52 -7.52 -4.17
N VAL A 326 -6.82 -7.35 -4.40
CA VAL A 326 -7.86 -7.60 -3.39
C VAL A 326 -8.18 -9.09 -3.25
N ILE A 327 -8.24 -9.87 -4.33
CA ILE A 327 -8.57 -11.30 -4.28
C ILE A 327 -7.62 -12.09 -3.36
N PRO A 328 -6.28 -11.92 -3.44
CA PRO A 328 -5.37 -12.55 -2.49
C PRO A 328 -5.61 -12.11 -1.04
N GLN A 329 -6.00 -10.86 -0.81
CA GLN A 329 -6.33 -10.39 0.54
C GLN A 329 -7.55 -11.13 1.11
N ILE A 330 -8.51 -11.49 0.25
CA ILE A 330 -9.69 -12.26 0.64
C ILE A 330 -9.32 -13.72 0.95
N ILE A 331 -8.67 -14.40 0.01
CA ILE A 331 -8.43 -15.85 0.08
C ILE A 331 -7.33 -16.21 1.09
N LEU A 332 -6.25 -15.42 1.14
CA LEU A 332 -5.07 -15.70 1.96
C LEU A 332 -5.14 -15.08 3.37
N SER A 333 -6.30 -14.51 3.75
CA SER A 333 -6.51 -13.93 5.08
C SER A 333 -6.61 -14.96 6.21
N GLY A 334 -6.90 -16.23 5.89
CA GLY A 334 -7.14 -17.29 6.87
C GLY A 334 -8.59 -17.39 7.37
N ILE A 335 -9.47 -16.50 6.92
CA ILE A 335 -10.86 -16.36 7.41
C ILE A 335 -11.82 -17.25 6.63
N ILE A 336 -11.82 -17.12 5.29
CA ILE A 336 -12.63 -17.99 4.41
C ILE A 336 -12.01 -19.38 4.33
N VAL A 337 -10.69 -19.43 4.13
CA VAL A 337 -9.93 -20.68 4.05
C VAL A 337 -8.92 -20.71 5.19
N LYS A 338 -9.15 -21.57 6.19
CA LYS A 338 -8.23 -21.75 7.31
C LYS A 338 -6.84 -22.12 6.80
N PHE A 339 -5.79 -21.49 7.36
CA PHE A 339 -4.41 -21.69 6.90
C PHE A 339 -3.97 -23.16 6.86
N GLU A 340 -4.49 -23.97 7.78
CA GLU A 340 -4.13 -25.37 7.95
C GLU A 340 -4.74 -26.28 6.87
N LYS A 341 -5.81 -25.81 6.21
CA LYS A 341 -6.48 -26.50 5.10
C LYS A 341 -5.91 -26.09 3.74
N LEU A 342 -4.91 -25.20 3.71
CA LEU A 342 -4.18 -24.85 2.49
C LEU A 342 -3.10 -25.89 2.18
N ASN A 343 -2.60 -25.88 0.95
CA ASN A 343 -1.62 -26.86 0.46
C ASN A 343 -0.44 -27.03 1.47
N PRO A 344 -0.17 -28.26 1.96
CA PRO A 344 0.86 -28.53 2.98
C PRO A 344 2.28 -28.09 2.61
N ASN A 345 2.58 -27.91 1.33
CA ASN A 345 3.88 -27.40 0.88
C ASN A 345 4.09 -25.91 1.22
N ILE A 346 3.00 -25.17 1.43
CA ILE A 346 3.00 -23.72 1.70
C ILE A 346 2.40 -23.37 3.07
N SER A 347 1.76 -24.32 3.75
CA SER A 347 1.09 -24.11 5.04
C SER A 347 1.69 -24.96 6.16
N SER A 348 1.44 -24.56 7.40
CA SER A 348 1.73 -25.38 8.57
C SER A 348 0.46 -25.54 9.41
N PRO A 349 0.23 -26.72 10.00
CA PRO A 349 -0.84 -26.89 10.98
C PRO A 349 -0.59 -26.07 12.25
N SER A 350 0.63 -25.62 12.54
CA SER A 350 0.95 -25.01 13.85
C SER A 350 1.12 -23.49 13.82
N LYS A 351 1.38 -22.92 12.63
CA LYS A 351 1.84 -21.53 12.49
C LYS A 351 1.25 -20.88 11.25
N ILE A 352 1.07 -19.56 11.33
CA ILE A 352 0.67 -18.75 10.18
C ILE A 352 1.77 -18.84 9.09
N PRO A 353 1.40 -19.12 7.83
CA PRO A 353 2.33 -19.16 6.72
C PRO A 353 2.99 -17.80 6.46
N LEU A 354 4.21 -17.81 5.89
CA LEU A 354 4.95 -16.57 5.63
C LEU A 354 4.16 -15.56 4.77
N TYR A 355 3.43 -16.02 3.75
CA TYR A 355 2.62 -15.13 2.91
C TYR A 355 1.47 -14.49 3.70
N GLY A 356 0.92 -15.16 4.70
CA GLY A 356 -0.17 -14.63 5.53
C GLY A 356 0.26 -13.38 6.30
N GLU A 357 1.55 -13.28 6.64
CA GLU A 357 2.10 -12.11 7.33
C GLU A 357 2.15 -10.84 6.44
N PHE A 358 2.05 -10.98 5.11
CA PHE A 358 1.96 -9.86 4.17
C PHE A 358 0.51 -9.42 3.89
N ILE A 359 -0.49 -10.20 4.32
CA ILE A 359 -1.90 -9.93 4.05
C ILE A 359 -2.44 -8.95 5.10
N VAL A 360 -2.63 -7.70 4.70
CA VAL A 360 -3.16 -6.62 5.57
C VAL A 360 -4.54 -6.98 6.11
N ALA A 361 -5.39 -7.62 5.29
CA ALA A 361 -6.74 -8.02 5.70
C ALA A 361 -6.73 -8.97 6.90
N ARG A 362 -5.74 -9.88 6.99
CA ARG A 362 -5.55 -10.79 8.12
C ARG A 362 -5.32 -10.01 9.41
N TRP A 363 -4.39 -9.05 9.39
CA TRP A 363 -4.04 -8.22 10.56
C TRP A 363 -5.22 -7.37 11.02
N GLY A 364 -5.91 -6.72 10.09
CA GLY A 364 -7.09 -5.89 10.41
C GLY A 364 -8.22 -6.70 11.02
N TYR A 365 -8.56 -7.84 10.41
CA TYR A 365 -9.64 -8.68 10.91
C TYR A 365 -9.31 -9.33 12.26
N GLU A 366 -8.11 -9.91 12.41
CA GLU A 366 -7.68 -10.51 13.67
C GLU A 366 -7.69 -9.48 14.81
N ALA A 367 -7.30 -8.22 14.54
CA ALA A 367 -7.34 -7.15 15.54
C ALA A 367 -8.77 -6.87 16.00
N LEU A 368 -9.74 -6.77 15.08
CA LEU A 368 -11.13 -6.51 15.41
C LEU A 368 -11.79 -7.70 16.10
N ALA A 369 -11.63 -8.91 15.56
CA ALA A 369 -12.26 -10.11 16.10
C ALA A 369 -11.81 -10.42 17.54
N VAL A 370 -10.50 -10.37 17.79
CA VAL A 370 -9.93 -10.62 19.13
C VAL A 370 -10.35 -9.52 20.10
N LYS A 371 -10.24 -8.24 19.70
CA LYS A 371 -10.62 -7.11 20.57
C LYS A 371 -12.11 -7.10 20.88
N GLN A 372 -12.97 -7.34 19.89
CA GLN A 372 -14.43 -7.40 20.04
C GLN A 372 -14.83 -8.54 20.99
N PHE A 373 -14.17 -9.68 20.91
CA PHE A 373 -14.43 -10.80 21.81
C PHE A 373 -13.93 -10.54 23.23
N MET A 374 -12.68 -10.08 23.41
CA MET A 374 -12.06 -9.99 24.73
C MET A 374 -12.53 -8.79 25.56
N ASP A 375 -12.68 -7.62 24.92
CA ASP A 375 -12.77 -6.35 25.63
C ASP A 375 -14.19 -5.77 25.69
N ASN A 376 -15.19 -6.52 25.21
CA ASN A 376 -16.57 -6.08 25.36
C ASN A 376 -16.99 -6.07 26.85
N ASP A 377 -17.94 -5.19 27.20
CA ASP A 377 -18.33 -4.94 28.58
C ASP A 377 -18.86 -6.19 29.31
N TYR A 378 -19.38 -7.18 28.58
CA TYR A 378 -19.82 -8.46 29.15
C TYR A 378 -18.64 -9.42 29.39
N GLU A 379 -17.81 -9.67 28.38
CA GLU A 379 -16.77 -10.70 28.39
C GLU A 379 -15.55 -10.31 29.21
N LYS A 380 -15.24 -9.01 29.29
CA LYS A 380 -14.04 -8.50 29.99
C LYS A 380 -13.92 -8.95 31.44
N GLN A 381 -15.04 -9.15 32.14
CA GLN A 381 -15.06 -9.63 33.53
C GLN A 381 -14.86 -11.15 33.66
N PHE A 382 -15.10 -11.91 32.58
CA PHE A 382 -15.03 -13.38 32.55
C PHE A 382 -13.81 -13.91 31.81
N TYR A 383 -13.23 -13.13 30.89
CA TYR A 383 -12.17 -13.55 29.99
C TYR A 383 -10.99 -14.25 30.70
N GLU A 384 -10.49 -13.69 31.81
CA GLU A 384 -9.37 -14.30 32.54
C GLU A 384 -9.75 -15.64 33.19
N TYR A 385 -11.00 -15.78 33.66
CA TYR A 385 -11.53 -17.05 34.18
C TYR A 385 -11.66 -18.07 33.05
N ASP A 386 -12.28 -17.69 31.93
CA ASP A 386 -12.47 -18.56 30.77
C ASP A 386 -11.16 -18.98 30.13
N LYS A 387 -10.16 -18.09 30.14
CA LYS A 387 -8.81 -18.41 29.69
C LYS A 387 -8.19 -19.55 30.50
N ILE A 388 -8.18 -19.43 31.82
CA ILE A 388 -7.59 -20.45 32.70
C ILE A 388 -8.42 -21.74 32.64
N MET A 389 -9.75 -21.61 32.61
CA MET A 389 -10.65 -22.75 32.49
C MET A 389 -10.46 -23.50 31.17
N SER A 390 -10.32 -22.80 30.05
CA SER A 390 -10.07 -23.41 28.73
C SER A 390 -8.76 -24.19 28.72
N ILE A 391 -7.65 -23.60 29.19
CA ILE A 391 -6.35 -24.27 29.26
C ILE A 391 -6.43 -25.51 30.16
N ALA A 392 -7.03 -25.38 31.35
CA ALA A 392 -7.21 -26.50 32.27
C ALA A 392 -8.14 -27.58 31.71
N ASN A 393 -9.19 -27.20 30.98
CA ASN A 393 -10.13 -28.13 30.35
C ASN A 393 -9.47 -28.91 29.21
N PHE A 394 -8.66 -28.24 28.39
CA PHE A 394 -7.89 -28.89 27.35
C PHE A 394 -6.91 -29.90 27.94
N ASN A 395 -6.16 -29.49 28.97
CA ASN A 395 -5.15 -30.34 29.60
C ASN A 395 -5.78 -31.54 30.34
N LYS A 396 -6.90 -31.35 31.05
CA LYS A 396 -7.56 -32.42 31.81
C LYS A 396 -8.28 -33.44 30.93
N LEU A 397 -8.77 -33.05 29.74
CA LEU A 397 -9.58 -33.90 28.86
C LEU A 397 -8.81 -34.43 27.66
N TYR A 398 -8.18 -33.57 26.87
CA TYR A 398 -7.59 -33.97 25.59
C TYR A 398 -6.13 -34.39 25.78
N TRP A 399 -5.29 -33.49 26.28
CA TRP A 399 -3.86 -33.74 26.49
C TRP A 399 -3.61 -34.96 27.38
N TYR A 400 -4.30 -35.05 28.52
CA TYR A 400 -4.17 -36.20 29.42
C TYR A 400 -4.60 -37.51 28.77
N ASN A 401 -5.71 -37.55 28.03
CA ASN A 401 -6.18 -38.80 27.41
C ASN A 401 -5.24 -39.25 26.28
N GLU A 402 -4.73 -38.32 25.46
CA GLU A 402 -3.74 -38.62 24.43
C GLU A 402 -2.45 -39.18 25.03
N LEU A 403 -1.88 -38.51 26.04
CA LEU A 403 -0.66 -38.98 26.69
C LEU A 403 -0.88 -40.28 27.46
N LYS A 404 -2.04 -40.47 28.11
CA LYS A 404 -2.39 -41.74 28.77
C LYS A 404 -2.46 -42.89 27.77
N GLN A 405 -3.02 -42.66 26.59
CA GLN A 405 -3.05 -43.66 25.52
C GLN A 405 -1.63 -43.99 25.04
N LYS A 406 -0.77 -42.97 24.83
CA LYS A 406 0.63 -43.16 24.44
C LYS A 406 1.43 -43.91 25.51
N VAL A 407 1.29 -43.54 26.78
CA VAL A 407 1.91 -44.26 27.91
C VAL A 407 1.45 -45.72 27.93
N SER A 408 0.16 -46.00 27.72
CA SER A 408 -0.33 -47.38 27.63
C SER A 408 0.24 -48.14 26.42
N ASN A 409 0.49 -47.47 25.30
CA ASN A 409 1.12 -48.09 24.13
C ASN A 409 2.60 -48.40 24.41
N LEU A 410 3.31 -47.47 25.07
CA LEU A 410 4.70 -47.64 25.46
C LEU A 410 4.86 -48.74 26.52
N GLU A 411 3.94 -48.86 27.50
CA GLU A 411 3.89 -49.97 28.46
C GLU A 411 3.82 -51.33 27.72
N LYS A 412 2.89 -51.47 26.77
CA LYS A 412 2.73 -52.69 25.95
C LYS A 412 3.94 -52.95 25.05
N GLY A 413 4.52 -51.91 24.47
CA GLY A 413 5.72 -52.00 23.62
C GLY A 413 6.93 -52.50 24.40
N LEU A 414 7.12 -52.02 25.64
CA LEU A 414 8.16 -52.50 26.55
C LEU A 414 7.97 -53.96 26.95
N GLU A 415 6.73 -54.37 27.28
CA GLU A 415 6.42 -55.77 27.63
C GLU A 415 6.70 -56.73 26.47
N ARG A 416 6.40 -56.29 25.24
CA ARG A 416 6.62 -57.06 24.01
C ARG A 416 8.03 -56.93 23.43
N LYS A 417 8.87 -56.06 23.98
CA LYS A 417 10.21 -55.69 23.47
C LYS A 417 10.17 -55.21 22.00
N GLN A 418 9.13 -54.48 21.64
CA GLN A 418 8.89 -53.98 20.28
C GLN A 418 9.14 -52.47 20.24
N PHE A 419 10.22 -52.06 19.56
CA PHE A 419 10.70 -50.67 19.50
C PHE A 419 10.55 -50.08 18.10
N ASP A 420 9.34 -50.19 17.56
CA ASP A 420 9.02 -49.72 16.21
C ASP A 420 9.04 -48.18 16.12
N GLU A 421 8.95 -47.63 14.92
CA GLU A 421 8.94 -46.17 14.70
C GLU A 421 7.81 -45.47 15.48
N ASP A 422 6.65 -46.11 15.63
CA ASP A 422 5.55 -45.58 16.45
C ASP A 422 5.92 -45.50 17.94
N PHE A 423 6.68 -46.45 18.47
CA PHE A 423 7.17 -46.42 19.84
C PHE A 423 8.13 -45.24 20.06
N LYS A 424 9.06 -45.02 19.11
CA LYS A 424 10.00 -43.89 19.18
C LYS A 424 9.26 -42.55 19.11
N LYS A 425 8.23 -42.47 18.26
CA LYS A 425 7.39 -41.27 18.11
C LYS A 425 6.57 -40.99 19.37
N ASP A 426 5.90 -41.99 19.93
CA ASP A 426 5.13 -41.83 21.18
C ASP A 426 6.04 -41.44 22.36
N LEU A 427 7.26 -41.99 22.42
CA LEU A 427 8.25 -41.64 23.44
C LEU A 427 8.77 -40.21 23.28
N LEU A 428 9.01 -39.76 22.04
CA LEU A 428 9.41 -38.38 21.75
C LEU A 428 8.33 -37.39 22.18
N VAL A 429 7.06 -37.68 21.87
CA VAL A 429 5.93 -36.86 22.30
C VAL A 429 5.83 -36.80 23.82
N LEU A 430 5.90 -37.95 24.49
CA LEU A 430 5.82 -38.01 25.94
C LEU A 430 6.93 -37.20 26.61
N ARG A 431 8.17 -37.31 26.10
CA ARG A 431 9.31 -36.55 26.61
C ARG A 431 9.11 -35.04 26.44
N ASN A 432 8.81 -34.60 25.22
CA ASN A 432 8.67 -33.17 24.90
C ASN A 432 7.54 -32.52 25.69
N GLU A 433 6.41 -33.22 25.86
CA GLU A 433 5.26 -32.68 26.61
C GLU A 433 5.55 -32.65 28.12
N ILE A 434 6.25 -33.63 28.69
CA ILE A 434 6.69 -33.57 30.10
C ILE A 434 7.69 -32.42 30.31
N GLU A 435 8.65 -32.24 29.40
CA GLU A 435 9.63 -31.15 29.46
C GLU A 435 8.95 -29.77 29.45
N LYS A 436 7.98 -29.56 28.56
CA LYS A 436 7.17 -28.32 28.53
C LYS A 436 6.41 -28.08 29.83
N GLU A 437 5.80 -29.12 30.40
CA GLU A 437 5.05 -29.00 31.65
C GLU A 437 5.96 -28.73 32.85
N MET A 438 7.19 -29.26 32.84
CA MET A 438 8.19 -28.94 33.87
C MET A 438 8.62 -27.46 33.83
N GLU A 439 8.72 -26.86 32.63
CA GLU A 439 8.96 -25.42 32.47
C GLU A 439 7.76 -24.60 32.95
N ALA A 440 6.54 -25.04 32.64
CA ALA A 440 5.32 -24.34 33.01
C ALA A 440 4.99 -24.43 34.51
N VAL A 441 5.31 -25.55 35.17
CA VAL A 441 5.06 -25.80 36.59
C VAL A 441 6.35 -26.26 37.28
N PRO A 442 7.28 -25.33 37.62
CA PRO A 442 8.57 -25.68 38.22
C PRO A 442 8.46 -26.38 39.58
N SER A 443 7.30 -26.31 40.25
CA SER A 443 7.06 -26.96 41.54
C SER A 443 6.90 -28.49 41.46
N LEU A 444 6.71 -29.05 40.26
CA LEU A 444 6.52 -30.48 40.06
C LEU A 444 7.68 -31.05 39.24
N GLU A 445 8.66 -31.64 39.91
CA GLU A 445 9.84 -32.21 39.25
C GLU A 445 9.59 -33.64 38.73
N PHE A 446 10.11 -33.93 37.54
CA PHE A 446 10.13 -35.29 36.97
C PHE A 446 11.56 -35.80 36.83
N ASN A 447 11.97 -36.68 37.74
CA ASN A 447 13.35 -37.14 37.87
C ASN A 447 13.81 -38.18 36.83
N TYR A 448 12.94 -38.60 35.91
CA TYR A 448 13.22 -39.67 34.93
C TYR A 448 13.26 -39.16 33.48
N LEU A 449 13.39 -37.84 33.26
CA LEU A 449 13.37 -37.25 31.92
C LEU A 449 14.47 -37.82 31.00
N ASP A 450 15.68 -37.99 31.52
CA ASP A 450 16.83 -38.57 30.79
C ASP A 450 16.66 -40.04 30.40
N GLN A 451 15.68 -40.72 31.01
CA GLN A 451 15.34 -42.11 30.69
C GLN A 451 14.23 -42.21 29.65
N LEU A 452 13.57 -41.10 29.27
CA LEU A 452 12.57 -41.08 28.20
C LEU A 452 13.21 -40.97 26.80
N ILE A 453 14.20 -41.84 26.55
CA ILE A 453 14.94 -41.93 25.28
C ILE A 453 14.93 -43.41 24.85
N PRO A 454 14.82 -43.75 23.55
CA PRO A 454 14.68 -45.13 23.09
C PRO A 454 15.73 -46.10 23.66
N GLU A 455 16.95 -45.60 23.93
CA GLU A 455 18.07 -46.40 24.43
C GLU A 455 18.05 -46.67 25.94
N ARG A 456 17.33 -45.86 26.73
CA ARG A 456 17.39 -45.86 28.20
C ARG A 456 16.03 -46.01 28.89
N VAL A 457 14.96 -46.21 28.10
CA VAL A 457 13.60 -46.31 28.63
C VAL A 457 13.42 -47.57 29.47
N THR A 458 12.95 -47.39 30.71
CA THR A 458 12.68 -48.47 31.65
C THR A 458 11.21 -48.51 32.03
N SER A 459 10.71 -49.68 32.45
CA SER A 459 9.34 -49.81 32.96
C SER A 459 9.08 -48.88 34.17
N LYS A 460 10.11 -48.61 34.98
CA LYS A 460 10.06 -47.64 36.08
C LYS A 460 9.87 -46.21 35.59
N ALA A 461 10.58 -45.79 34.54
CA ALA A 461 10.45 -44.45 33.96
C ALA A 461 9.03 -44.22 33.39
N ILE A 462 8.45 -45.23 32.72
CA ILE A 462 7.08 -45.13 32.20
C ILE A 462 6.04 -45.12 33.32
N ALA A 463 6.20 -45.95 34.34
CA ALA A 463 5.32 -45.92 35.51
C ALA A 463 5.40 -44.58 36.26
N ALA A 464 6.60 -44.00 36.36
CA ALA A 464 6.80 -42.66 36.93
C ALA A 464 6.11 -41.59 36.06
N ALA A 465 6.25 -41.66 34.73
CA ALA A 465 5.58 -40.72 33.82
C ALA A 465 4.05 -40.80 33.95
N LYS A 466 3.49 -42.01 34.04
CA LYS A 466 2.06 -42.23 34.29
C LYS A 466 1.59 -41.60 35.59
N ASN A 467 2.37 -41.73 36.67
CA ASN A 467 2.03 -41.15 37.96
C ASN A 467 2.13 -39.61 37.92
N TYR A 468 3.16 -39.07 37.29
CA TYR A 468 3.33 -37.64 37.04
C TYR A 468 2.13 -37.04 36.29
N LEU A 469 1.69 -37.68 35.20
CA LEU A 469 0.50 -37.26 34.44
C LEU A 469 -0.80 -37.32 35.27
N ASN A 470 -0.95 -38.30 36.16
CA ASN A 470 -2.12 -38.37 37.05
C ASN A 470 -2.15 -37.25 38.09
N ILE A 471 -0.97 -36.87 38.63
CA ILE A 471 -0.83 -35.74 39.54
C ILE A 471 -1.18 -34.43 38.79
N LEU A 472 -0.62 -34.23 37.60
CA LEU A 472 -0.93 -33.06 36.76
C LEU A 472 -2.41 -32.99 36.42
N ASN A 473 -3.04 -34.08 35.98
CA ASN A 473 -4.47 -34.09 35.68
C ASN A 473 -5.32 -33.76 36.92
N SER A 474 -4.93 -34.23 38.09
CA SER A 474 -5.60 -33.88 39.35
C SER A 474 -5.44 -32.40 39.69
N SER A 475 -4.27 -31.82 39.40
CA SER A 475 -4.02 -30.38 39.52
C SER A 475 -4.91 -29.59 38.56
N TYR A 476 -4.93 -29.94 37.28
CA TYR A 476 -5.77 -29.28 36.27
C TYR A 476 -7.27 -29.36 36.57
N LYS A 477 -7.75 -30.49 37.10
CA LYS A 477 -9.14 -30.62 37.58
C LYS A 477 -9.45 -29.68 38.74
N LYS A 478 -8.54 -29.57 39.72
CA LYS A 478 -8.70 -28.64 40.85
C LYS A 478 -8.71 -27.19 40.38
N THR A 479 -7.77 -26.83 39.49
CA THR A 479 -7.70 -25.49 38.89
C THR A 479 -8.99 -25.17 38.15
N TYR A 480 -9.47 -26.07 37.27
CA TYR A 480 -10.72 -25.88 36.56
C TYR A 480 -11.90 -25.65 37.51
N ASN A 481 -12.09 -26.54 38.50
CA ASN A 481 -13.21 -26.44 39.43
C ASN A 481 -13.16 -25.15 40.25
N LYS A 482 -11.97 -24.76 40.74
CA LYS A 482 -11.79 -23.52 41.50
C LYS A 482 -12.27 -22.30 40.69
N TYR A 483 -11.78 -22.14 39.46
CA TYR A 483 -12.14 -20.98 38.64
C TYR A 483 -13.57 -21.05 38.10
N PHE A 484 -14.10 -22.26 37.89
CA PHE A 484 -15.52 -22.47 37.58
C PHE A 484 -16.40 -21.99 38.75
N ASP A 485 -16.11 -22.39 39.98
CA ASP A 485 -16.86 -21.98 41.17
C ASP A 485 -16.77 -20.46 41.41
N GLU A 486 -15.58 -19.86 41.20
CA GLU A 486 -15.39 -18.40 41.28
C GLU A 486 -16.19 -17.65 40.20
N LYS A 487 -16.19 -18.15 38.95
CA LYS A 487 -16.99 -17.57 37.85
C LYS A 487 -18.50 -17.72 38.12
N ASP A 488 -18.94 -18.89 38.55
CA ASP A 488 -20.35 -19.18 38.86
C ASP A 488 -20.86 -18.31 40.01
N LEU A 489 -20.01 -18.02 41.01
CA LEU A 489 -20.32 -17.09 42.09
C LEU A 489 -20.55 -15.65 41.58
N ILE A 490 -19.75 -15.19 40.63
CA ILE A 490 -19.92 -13.87 40.01
C ILE A 490 -21.24 -13.82 39.21
N ILE A 491 -21.50 -14.85 38.40
CA ILE A 491 -22.72 -14.93 37.58
C ILE A 491 -23.97 -15.01 38.48
N SER A 492 -23.97 -15.88 39.48
CA SER A 492 -25.09 -16.05 40.41
C SER A 492 -25.36 -14.79 41.22
N LYS A 493 -24.31 -14.07 41.66
CA LYS A 493 -24.45 -12.76 42.33
C LYS A 493 -25.07 -11.72 41.39
N ALA A 494 -24.59 -11.61 40.15
CA ALA A 494 -25.13 -10.67 39.18
C ALA A 494 -26.60 -10.99 38.82
N MET A 495 -26.93 -12.29 38.67
CA MET A 495 -28.30 -12.75 38.46
C MET A 495 -29.20 -12.49 39.68
N ALA A 496 -28.68 -12.59 40.91
CA ALA A 496 -29.45 -12.31 42.13
C ALA A 496 -29.72 -10.81 42.34
N GLU A 497 -28.79 -9.94 41.95
CA GLU A 497 -28.94 -8.49 42.07
C GLU A 497 -29.92 -7.93 41.03
N ASN A 498 -29.72 -8.26 39.74
CA ASN A 498 -30.63 -7.83 38.67
C ASN A 498 -30.52 -8.76 37.43
N PRO A 499 -31.39 -9.78 37.32
CA PRO A 499 -31.35 -10.73 36.21
C PRO A 499 -31.57 -10.07 34.84
N GLU A 500 -32.48 -9.09 34.76
CA GLU A 500 -32.81 -8.42 33.49
C GLU A 500 -31.63 -7.60 32.98
N ALA A 501 -30.96 -6.84 33.85
CA ALA A 501 -29.79 -6.05 33.48
C ALA A 501 -28.61 -6.92 33.04
N PHE A 502 -28.40 -8.08 33.69
CA PHE A 502 -27.34 -9.02 33.31
C PHE A 502 -27.59 -9.66 31.93
N LEU A 503 -28.82 -10.10 31.68
CA LEU A 503 -29.21 -10.65 30.37
C LEU A 503 -29.15 -9.59 29.27
N GLU A 504 -29.55 -8.35 29.57
CA GLU A 504 -29.46 -7.23 28.63
C GLU A 504 -28.01 -6.88 28.29
N LEU A 505 -27.11 -6.90 29.28
CA LEU A 505 -25.66 -6.73 29.08
C LEU A 505 -25.11 -7.80 28.13
N LYS A 506 -25.47 -9.08 28.37
CA LYS A 506 -25.06 -10.18 27.48
C LYS A 506 -25.60 -9.99 26.07
N ASN A 507 -26.91 -9.75 25.92
CA ASN A 507 -27.58 -9.60 24.64
C ASN A 507 -27.04 -8.45 23.78
N LYS A 508 -26.49 -7.42 24.40
CA LYS A 508 -25.97 -6.21 23.73
C LYS A 508 -24.48 -6.25 23.39
N HIS A 509 -23.68 -7.04 24.09
CA HIS A 509 -22.21 -6.97 24.01
C HIS A 509 -21.53 -8.29 23.60
N HIS A 510 -22.14 -9.43 23.91
CA HIS A 510 -21.63 -10.75 23.52
C HIS A 510 -22.22 -11.17 22.17
N ASN A 511 -21.50 -11.98 21.38
CA ASN A 511 -21.96 -12.53 20.11
C ASN A 511 -21.54 -13.99 19.95
N ASN A 512 -22.51 -14.89 19.85
CA ASN A 512 -22.27 -16.34 19.86
C ASN A 512 -21.44 -16.78 18.65
N THR A 513 -21.75 -16.25 17.46
CA THR A 513 -21.04 -16.66 16.23
C THR A 513 -19.62 -16.14 16.19
N LEU A 514 -19.32 -14.96 16.76
CA LEU A 514 -17.95 -14.51 16.92
C LEU A 514 -17.18 -15.41 17.87
N GLU A 515 -17.77 -15.78 19.01
CA GLU A 515 -17.19 -16.76 19.95
C GLU A 515 -16.86 -18.07 19.23
N GLU A 516 -17.81 -18.67 18.49
CA GLU A 516 -17.58 -19.90 17.71
C GLU A 516 -16.36 -19.80 16.77
N PHE A 517 -16.18 -18.64 16.13
CA PHE A 517 -15.07 -18.41 15.19
C PHE A 517 -13.72 -18.28 15.91
N VAL A 518 -13.66 -17.51 17.00
CA VAL A 518 -12.41 -17.27 17.75
C VAL A 518 -12.04 -18.43 18.68
N THR A 519 -12.98 -19.30 19.02
CA THR A 519 -12.76 -20.54 19.79
C THR A 519 -12.59 -21.77 18.93
N ASN A 520 -12.83 -21.68 17.61
CA ASN A 520 -12.85 -22.84 16.72
C ASN A 520 -13.79 -23.97 17.21
N GLU A 521 -14.98 -23.63 17.74
CA GLU A 521 -15.87 -24.61 18.37
C GLU A 521 -16.25 -25.76 17.42
N LYS A 522 -16.49 -25.43 16.13
CA LYS A 522 -16.85 -26.35 15.04
C LYS A 522 -15.70 -27.19 14.51
N GLU A 523 -14.49 -27.09 15.07
CA GLU A 523 -13.34 -27.90 14.62
C GLU A 523 -13.45 -29.35 15.10
N GLU A 524 -13.44 -30.30 14.16
CA GLU A 524 -13.55 -31.75 14.45
C GLU A 524 -12.34 -32.26 15.24
N LYS A 525 -11.14 -31.78 14.91
CA LYS A 525 -9.89 -32.16 15.58
C LYS A 525 -9.56 -31.16 16.68
N ARG A 526 -9.77 -31.59 17.94
CA ARG A 526 -9.53 -30.77 19.13
C ARG A 526 -8.02 -30.60 19.46
N SER A 527 -7.23 -31.60 19.10
CA SER A 527 -5.77 -31.66 19.24
C SER A 527 -5.14 -32.24 17.96
N ILE A 528 -3.92 -31.81 17.65
CA ILE A 528 -3.12 -32.42 16.59
C ILE A 528 -1.71 -32.73 17.10
N GLU A 529 -1.15 -33.83 16.64
CA GLU A 529 0.25 -34.15 16.85
C GLU A 529 1.07 -33.67 15.65
N TYR A 530 2.06 -32.81 15.89
CA TYR A 530 2.95 -32.32 14.85
C TYR A 530 4.38 -32.19 15.38
N LYS A 531 5.36 -32.77 14.66
CA LYS A 531 6.79 -32.76 15.05
C LYS A 531 7.09 -33.23 16.48
N GLY A 532 6.34 -34.21 16.99
CA GLY A 532 6.55 -34.76 18.34
C GLY A 532 5.98 -33.87 19.45
N GLU A 533 5.00 -33.03 19.14
CA GLU A 533 4.33 -32.15 20.11
C GLU A 533 2.81 -32.19 19.89
N ILE A 534 2.06 -31.97 20.97
CA ILE A 534 0.59 -31.86 20.95
C ILE A 534 0.20 -30.39 20.87
N PHE A 535 -0.56 -30.03 19.83
CA PHE A 535 -1.08 -28.67 19.65
C PHE A 535 -2.59 -28.64 19.89
N GLN A 536 -3.00 -27.81 20.85
CA GLN A 536 -4.39 -27.38 21.04
C GLN A 536 -4.92 -26.62 19.80
N LYS A 537 -6.08 -27.05 19.28
CA LYS A 537 -6.79 -26.41 18.15
C LYS A 537 -7.99 -25.58 18.55
N ILE A 538 -8.62 -25.98 19.65
CA ILE A 538 -9.73 -25.26 20.25
C ILE A 538 -9.22 -24.04 21.01
N ASP A 539 -10.10 -23.08 21.18
CA ASP A 539 -9.90 -21.95 22.07
C ASP A 539 -8.61 -21.15 21.79
N PRO A 540 -8.24 -20.87 20.52
CA PRO A 540 -7.00 -20.16 20.22
C PRO A 540 -6.95 -18.76 20.85
N VAL A 541 -8.10 -18.12 21.04
CA VAL A 541 -8.23 -16.82 21.72
C VAL A 541 -7.86 -16.85 23.20
N PHE A 542 -7.87 -18.02 23.83
CA PHE A 542 -7.47 -18.21 25.22
C PHE A 542 -6.01 -18.70 25.34
N LYS A 543 -5.40 -19.10 24.22
CA LYS A 543 -4.04 -19.63 24.21
C LYS A 543 -3.01 -18.55 23.93
N ASP A 544 -2.00 -18.43 24.79
CA ASP A 544 -0.85 -17.56 24.54
C ASP A 544 0.14 -18.19 23.55
N PRO A 545 0.83 -17.40 22.72
CA PRO A 545 1.78 -17.92 21.75
C PRO A 545 3.11 -18.30 22.42
N ASN A 546 3.72 -19.39 21.92
CA ASN A 546 5.01 -19.88 22.42
C ASN A 546 6.23 -19.27 21.70
N HIS A 547 6.02 -18.44 20.67
CA HIS A 547 7.11 -17.92 19.83
C HIS A 547 7.58 -16.55 20.35
N PRO A 548 8.91 -16.28 20.42
CA PRO A 548 9.46 -15.06 21.05
C PRO A 548 9.24 -13.75 20.26
N PHE A 549 8.49 -13.79 19.16
CA PHE A 549 8.31 -12.64 18.26
C PHE A 549 6.89 -12.64 17.68
N ILE A 550 6.60 -11.70 16.77
CA ILE A 550 5.29 -11.41 16.15
C ILE A 550 4.52 -12.65 15.62
N LYS A 551 5.22 -13.75 15.29
CA LYS A 551 4.59 -14.98 14.82
C LYS A 551 3.74 -15.62 15.92
N ALA A 552 2.43 -15.72 15.69
CA ALA A 552 1.50 -16.39 16.58
C ALA A 552 0.55 -17.28 15.78
N HIS A 553 -0.24 -18.12 16.48
CA HIS A 553 -1.41 -18.74 15.88
C HIS A 553 -2.49 -17.70 15.62
N PHE A 554 -3.40 -18.00 14.70
CA PHE A 554 -4.49 -17.09 14.35
C PHE A 554 -5.46 -16.95 15.54
N TYR A 555 -5.87 -15.71 15.82
CA TYR A 555 -6.67 -15.31 16.99
C TYR A 555 -5.94 -15.35 18.33
N ALA A 556 -4.61 -15.40 18.36
CA ALA A 556 -3.89 -15.26 19.63
C ALA A 556 -4.29 -13.95 20.36
N PRO A 557 -4.51 -13.96 21.69
CA PRO A 557 -4.96 -12.78 22.42
C PRO A 557 -3.85 -11.71 22.56
N ARG A 558 -2.62 -12.18 22.74
CA ARG A 558 -1.42 -11.36 22.87
C ARG A 558 -0.28 -11.96 22.06
N LYS A 559 0.70 -11.13 21.71
CA LYS A 559 1.90 -11.52 20.96
C LYS A 559 3.15 -11.11 21.72
N GLN A 560 4.20 -11.91 21.62
CA GLN A 560 5.45 -11.63 22.31
C GLN A 560 6.33 -10.73 21.45
N ILE A 561 6.78 -9.61 22.01
CA ILE A 561 7.73 -8.69 21.37
C ILE A 561 8.87 -8.43 22.37
N PHE A 562 10.07 -8.89 22.04
CA PHE A 562 11.28 -8.76 22.88
C PHE A 562 11.08 -9.28 24.32
N GLY A 563 10.39 -10.40 24.48
CA GLY A 563 10.16 -11.01 25.79
C GLY A 563 8.86 -10.55 26.49
N ASN A 564 8.31 -9.40 26.11
CA ASN A 564 7.08 -8.86 26.70
C ASN A 564 5.84 -9.25 25.89
N PHE A 565 4.74 -9.57 26.57
CA PHE A 565 3.44 -9.78 25.92
C PHE A 565 2.73 -8.45 25.68
N ILE A 566 2.29 -8.23 24.44
CA ILE A 566 1.54 -7.05 24.01
C ILE A 566 0.25 -7.53 23.36
N ASP A 567 -0.87 -6.83 23.59
CA ASP A 567 -2.16 -7.17 23.01
C ASP A 567 -2.09 -7.27 21.48
N THR A 568 -2.74 -8.30 20.93
CA THR A 568 -2.78 -8.54 19.49
C THR A 568 -3.33 -7.34 18.72
N TYR A 569 -4.27 -6.60 19.32
CA TYR A 569 -4.80 -5.36 18.75
C TYR A 569 -3.70 -4.36 18.36
N TRP A 570 -2.82 -4.01 19.31
CA TRP A 570 -1.75 -3.03 19.08
C TRP A 570 -0.67 -3.58 18.15
N VAL A 571 -0.29 -4.85 18.32
CA VAL A 571 0.72 -5.48 17.47
C VAL A 571 0.26 -5.49 16.01
N ASN A 572 -1.00 -5.83 15.77
CA ASN A 572 -1.55 -5.87 14.42
C ASN A 572 -1.55 -4.48 13.76
N ILE A 573 -1.95 -3.44 14.49
CA ILE A 573 -1.91 -2.05 14.00
C ILE A 573 -0.46 -1.64 13.69
N MET A 574 0.49 -1.93 14.60
CA MET A 574 1.91 -1.62 14.38
C MET A 574 2.46 -2.31 13.12
N VAL A 575 2.08 -3.57 12.87
CA VAL A 575 2.50 -4.29 11.66
C VAL A 575 1.93 -3.65 10.39
N ILE A 576 0.66 -3.23 10.40
CA ILE A 576 0.04 -2.52 9.27
C ILE A 576 0.77 -1.19 9.00
N TRP A 577 1.10 -0.42 10.04
CA TRP A 577 1.86 0.83 9.89
C TRP A 577 3.31 0.60 9.44
N ALA A 578 3.96 -0.48 9.90
CA ALA A 578 5.27 -0.88 9.39
C ALA A 578 5.21 -1.17 7.88
N TRP A 579 4.20 -1.89 7.41
CA TRP A 579 3.95 -2.11 5.98
C TRP A 579 3.68 -0.81 5.23
N THR A 580 2.95 0.11 5.84
CA THR A 580 2.66 1.44 5.27
C THR A 580 3.95 2.24 5.06
N ILE A 581 4.85 2.24 6.05
CA ILE A 581 6.16 2.90 5.97
C ILE A 581 7.05 2.24 4.91
N LEU A 582 7.11 0.91 4.87
CA LEU A 582 7.87 0.17 3.85
C LEU A 582 7.37 0.49 2.43
N THR A 583 6.05 0.60 2.26
CA THR A 583 5.44 0.96 0.97
C THR A 583 5.73 2.41 0.60
N TYR A 584 5.76 3.32 1.57
CA TYR A 584 6.20 4.71 1.34
C TYR A 584 7.66 4.79 0.90
N ILE A 585 8.56 4.02 1.52
CA ILE A 585 9.96 3.92 1.11
C ILE A 585 10.06 3.40 -0.33
N ALA A 586 9.27 2.38 -0.68
CA ALA A 586 9.19 1.90 -2.05
C ALA A 586 8.69 2.99 -3.01
N LEU A 587 7.64 3.73 -2.66
CA LEU A 587 7.13 4.85 -3.45
C LEU A 587 8.19 5.94 -3.66
N TYR A 588 8.99 6.24 -2.64
CA TYR A 588 10.06 7.24 -2.71
C TYR A 588 11.17 6.84 -3.71
N PHE A 589 11.66 5.59 -3.63
CA PHE A 589 12.77 5.10 -4.46
C PHE A 589 12.33 4.58 -5.84
N ARG A 590 11.03 4.40 -6.06
CA ARG A 590 10.39 3.98 -7.32
C ARG A 590 10.96 2.70 -7.93
N PRO A 591 11.19 1.60 -7.16
CA PRO A 591 11.76 0.37 -7.71
C PRO A 591 10.82 -0.27 -8.74
N LEU A 592 9.50 -0.28 -8.47
CA LEU A 592 8.51 -0.88 -9.35
C LEU A 592 8.47 -0.19 -10.72
N LYS A 593 8.45 1.14 -10.73
CA LYS A 593 8.52 1.95 -11.95
C LYS A 593 9.78 1.65 -12.78
N LYS A 594 10.95 1.61 -12.14
CA LYS A 594 12.22 1.29 -12.80
C LYS A 594 12.22 -0.11 -13.44
N ILE A 595 11.62 -1.09 -12.76
CA ILE A 595 11.47 -2.45 -13.29
C ILE A 595 10.56 -2.44 -14.52
N LEU A 596 9.41 -1.78 -14.46
CA LEU A 596 8.47 -1.69 -15.57
C LEU A 596 9.08 -0.98 -16.79
N ASP A 597 9.73 0.17 -16.58
CA ASP A 597 10.41 0.92 -17.64
C ASP A 597 11.53 0.06 -18.28
N SER A 598 12.29 -0.70 -17.48
CA SER A 598 13.31 -1.61 -18.00
C SER A 598 12.74 -2.78 -18.82
N ILE A 599 11.59 -3.31 -18.44
CA ILE A 599 10.91 -4.37 -19.21
C ILE A 599 10.45 -3.82 -20.56
N GLU A 600 9.90 -2.61 -20.56
CA GLU A 600 9.43 -1.94 -21.78
C GLU A 600 10.59 -1.61 -22.73
N GLU A 601 11.68 -1.03 -22.24
CA GLU A 601 12.89 -0.78 -23.03
C GLU A 601 13.45 -2.08 -23.63
N SER A 602 13.41 -3.20 -22.89
CA SER A 602 13.86 -4.49 -23.39
C SER A 602 12.96 -5.03 -24.52
N SER A 603 11.66 -4.75 -24.45
CA SER A 603 10.68 -5.12 -25.47
C SER A 603 10.87 -4.29 -26.75
N GLU A 604 11.05 -2.97 -26.60
CA GLU A 604 11.31 -2.06 -27.71
C GLU A 604 12.63 -2.39 -28.42
N ARG A 605 13.70 -2.67 -27.67
CA ARG A 605 14.98 -3.13 -28.26
C ARG A 605 14.87 -4.45 -29.02
N LYS A 606 13.98 -5.35 -28.59
CA LYS A 606 13.71 -6.60 -29.34
C LYS A 606 12.93 -6.32 -30.62
N ARG A 607 11.93 -5.43 -30.58
CA ARG A 607 11.16 -5.00 -31.76
C ARG A 607 11.97 -4.19 -32.77
N ALA A 608 12.94 -3.39 -32.31
CA ALA A 608 13.81 -2.62 -33.20
C ALA A 608 14.90 -3.49 -33.88
N LYS A 609 15.15 -4.70 -33.36
CA LYS A 609 16.10 -5.68 -33.92
C LYS A 609 15.43 -6.73 -34.82
N SER A 610 14.12 -6.89 -34.75
CA SER A 610 13.29 -7.69 -35.66
C SER A 610 12.79 -6.84 -36.82
#